data_AF-X6NJX3-F1
#
_entry.id   AF-X6NJX3-F1
#
_cell.length_a   1.000
_cell.length_b   1.000
_cell.length_c   1.000
_cell.angle_alpha   90.00
_cell.angle_beta   90.00
_cell.angle_gamma   90.00
#
_symmetry.space_group_name_H-M   'P 1'
#
loop_
_entity.id
_entity.type
_entity.pdbx_description
1 polymer ?
#
loop_
_entity_poly.entity_id
_entity_poly.type
_entity_poly.pdbx_seq_one_letter_code
_entity_poly.pdbx_strand_id
1 'polypeptide(L)'
;MKNLYHLIKKAKYAFPSPFWDEISDDAKDFVKKCLVLDPKERLTASQVLEHPWVAGKAASSGEFSEKYLEQMQKWQSTRHQTELHIGDKPKTDDIDNVDESEN
;
A
#
# COMPACT_ATOMS: atom_id res chain seq x y z
N MET A 1 23.08 25.05 -10.04
CA MET A 1 22.09 23.97 -10.22
C MET A 1 21.96 23.18 -8.93
N LYS A 2 20.74 22.90 -8.47
CA LYS A 2 20.51 22.00 -7.32
C LYS A 2 20.66 20.56 -7.84
N ASN A 3 21.69 19.83 -7.40
CA ASN A 3 21.91 18.42 -7.75
C ASN A 3 21.06 17.52 -6.84
N LEU A 4 20.44 16.44 -7.36
CA LEU A 4 19.64 15.47 -6.59
C LEU A 4 20.35 14.99 -5.33
N TYR A 5 21.63 14.64 -5.43
CA TYR A 5 22.44 14.18 -4.31
C TYR A 5 22.52 15.20 -3.17
N HIS A 6 22.52 16.50 -3.51
CA HIS A 6 22.51 17.57 -2.52
C HIS A 6 21.16 17.71 -1.81
N LEU A 7 20.05 17.44 -2.50
CA LEU A 7 18.72 17.47 -1.90
C LEU A 7 18.54 16.32 -0.90
N ILE A 8 18.99 15.11 -1.28
CA ILE A 8 18.98 13.93 -0.42
C ILE A 8 19.81 14.18 0.85
N LYS A 9 21.06 14.65 0.69
CA LYS A 9 21.94 14.94 1.84
C LYS A 9 21.43 16.02 2.79
N LYS A 10 20.46 16.84 2.36
CA LYS A 10 19.88 17.89 3.20
C LYS A 10 18.44 17.59 3.62
N ALA A 11 17.90 16.42 3.27
CA ALA A 11 16.49 16.08 3.43
C ALA A 11 15.56 17.21 2.94
N LYS A 12 15.89 17.82 1.78
CA LYS A 12 15.11 18.94 1.22
C LYS A 12 14.05 18.43 0.26
N TYR A 13 12.80 18.43 0.72
CA TYR A 13 11.61 18.15 -0.08
C TYR A 13 10.49 19.13 0.34
N ALA A 14 9.41 19.17 -0.45
CA ALA A 14 8.25 20.00 -0.20
C ALA A 14 6.98 19.25 -0.63
N PHE A 15 5.83 19.72 -0.16
CA PHE A 15 4.51 19.24 -0.55
C PHE A 15 3.85 20.32 -1.43
N PRO A 16 4.13 20.35 -2.74
CA PRO A 16 3.68 21.44 -3.60
C PRO A 16 2.17 21.39 -3.84
N SER A 17 1.53 22.55 -3.75
CA SER A 17 0.19 22.80 -4.28
C SER A 17 0.23 22.77 -5.82
N PRO A 18 -0.82 22.30 -6.51
CA PRO A 18 -2.10 21.82 -5.95
C PRO A 18 -2.11 20.33 -5.55
N PHE A 19 -1.08 19.57 -5.94
CA PHE A 19 -1.09 18.10 -5.90
C PHE A 19 -1.17 17.51 -4.48
N TRP A 20 -0.70 18.25 -3.48
CA TRP A 20 -0.70 17.81 -2.08
C TRP A 20 -1.81 18.46 -1.24
N ASP A 21 -2.65 19.31 -1.81
CA ASP A 21 -3.63 20.07 -1.03
C ASP A 21 -4.71 19.16 -0.44
N GLU A 22 -5.16 18.16 -1.20
CA GLU A 22 -6.19 17.20 -0.78
C GLU A 22 -5.65 16.07 0.11
N ILE A 23 -4.33 15.95 0.25
CA ILE A 23 -3.70 14.92 1.09
C ILE A 23 -3.77 15.31 2.56
N SER A 24 -4.19 14.39 3.42
CA SER A 24 -4.37 14.65 4.84
C SER A 24 -3.08 15.08 5.54
N ASP A 25 -3.22 15.92 6.57
CA ASP A 25 -2.08 16.38 7.36
C ASP A 25 -1.38 15.25 8.09
N ASP A 26 -2.11 14.22 8.53
CA ASP A 26 -1.53 13.00 9.13
C ASP A 26 -0.65 12.23 8.14
N ALA A 27 -1.01 12.20 6.85
CA ALA A 27 -0.19 11.59 5.81
C ALA A 27 1.09 12.40 5.57
N LYS A 28 0.97 13.74 5.52
CA LYS A 28 2.12 14.65 5.38
C LYS A 28 3.05 14.56 6.58
N ASP A 29 2.51 14.47 7.79
CA ASP A 29 3.26 14.27 9.03
C ASP A 29 4.02 12.94 9.03
N PHE A 30 3.36 11.86 8.61
CA PHE A 30 4.00 10.56 8.45
C PHE A 30 5.22 10.62 7.52
N VAL A 31 5.08 11.24 6.34
CA VAL A 31 6.19 11.40 5.39
C VAL A 31 7.32 12.23 6.00
N LYS A 32 7.00 13.28 6.77
CA LYS A 32 8.02 14.10 7.45
C LYS A 32 8.84 13.29 8.44
N LYS A 33 8.19 12.43 9.23
CA LYS A 33 8.87 11.59 10.24
C LYS A 33 9.67 10.43 9.63
N CYS A 34 9.36 10.03 8.39
CA CYS A 34 10.15 9.06 7.62
C CYS A 34 11.38 9.69 6.95
N LEU A 35 11.24 10.91 6.39
CA LEU A 35 12.26 11.58 5.59
C LEU A 35 13.10 12.58 6.40
N VAL A 36 13.49 12.22 7.62
CA VAL A 36 14.37 13.04 8.48
C VAL A 36 15.85 12.82 8.17
N LEU A 37 16.66 13.86 8.43
CA LEU A 37 18.10 13.89 8.17
C LEU A 37 18.88 12.97 9.11
N ASP A 38 18.62 13.05 10.42
CA ASP A 38 19.24 12.19 11.43
C ASP A 38 18.52 10.84 11.48
N PRO A 39 19.20 9.71 11.20
CA PRO A 39 18.61 8.39 11.33
C PRO A 39 18.09 8.06 12.74
N LYS A 40 18.63 8.69 13.79
CA LYS A 40 18.17 8.47 15.18
C LYS A 40 16.83 9.14 15.47
N GLU A 41 16.50 10.19 14.74
CA GLU A 41 15.19 10.87 14.82
C GLU A 41 14.16 10.19 13.89
N ARG A 42 14.60 9.31 13.00
CA ARG A 42 13.74 8.61 12.04
C ARG A 42 12.91 7.58 12.78
N LEU A 43 11.62 7.52 12.45
CA LEU A 43 10.79 6.44 12.95
C LEU A 43 11.39 5.09 12.58
N THR A 44 11.49 4.23 13.60
CA THR A 44 11.73 2.81 13.42
C THR A 44 10.51 2.16 12.77
N ALA A 45 10.69 0.97 12.19
CA ALA A 45 9.58 0.23 11.58
C ALA A 45 8.43 -0.03 12.57
N SER A 46 8.73 -0.33 13.84
CA SER A 46 7.71 -0.51 14.88
C SER A 46 6.91 0.77 15.13
N GLN A 47 7.58 1.93 15.22
CA GLN A 47 6.92 3.22 15.42
C GLN A 47 6.12 3.66 14.18
N VAL A 48 6.56 3.28 12.97
CA VAL A 48 5.80 3.50 11.73
C VAL A 48 4.45 2.80 11.79
N LEU A 49 4.39 1.56 12.27
CA LEU A 49 3.14 0.80 12.41
C LEU A 49 2.17 1.44 13.40
N GLU A 50 2.70 2.13 14.41
CA GLU A 50 1.90 2.83 15.43
C GLU A 50 1.40 4.20 14.97
N HIS A 51 1.94 4.76 13.89
CA HIS A 51 1.59 6.09 13.40
C HIS A 51 0.10 6.15 13.02
N PRO A 52 -0.67 7.19 13.42
CA PRO A 52 -2.12 7.25 13.20
C PRO A 52 -2.55 7.02 11.74
N TRP A 53 -1.76 7.54 10.79
CA TRP A 53 -1.99 7.36 9.35
C TRP A 53 -1.89 5.89 8.89
N VAL A 54 -0.98 5.12 9.49
CA VAL A 54 -0.76 3.70 9.17
C VAL A 54 -1.70 2.80 9.97
N ALA A 55 -1.89 3.11 11.26
CA ALA A 55 -2.73 2.36 12.18
C ALA A 55 -4.25 2.50 11.91
N GLY A 56 -4.66 3.25 10.88
CA GLY A 56 -6.07 3.49 10.56
C GLY A 56 -6.80 4.39 11.57
N LYS A 57 -6.05 5.09 12.44
CA LYS A 57 -6.59 6.00 13.47
C LYS A 57 -6.73 7.45 12.98
N ALA A 58 -6.14 7.76 11.83
CA ALA A 58 -6.20 9.05 11.15
C ALA A 58 -7.43 9.25 10.25
N ALA A 59 -8.47 8.41 10.39
CA ALA A 59 -9.61 8.42 9.48
C ALA A 59 -10.30 9.79 9.46
N SER A 60 -10.32 10.43 8.29
CA SER A 60 -11.32 11.45 7.97
C SER A 60 -12.69 10.77 8.00
N SER A 61 -13.64 11.34 8.72
CA SER A 61 -15.04 10.89 8.83
C SER A 61 -15.81 11.01 7.51
N GLY A 62 -15.33 10.37 6.45
CA GLY A 62 -16.10 10.08 5.26
C GLY A 62 -16.55 8.64 5.34
N GLU A 63 -17.84 8.40 5.54
CA GLU A 63 -18.43 7.08 5.36
C GLU A 63 -17.98 6.52 4.00
N PHE A 64 -17.44 5.30 4.01
CA PHE A 64 -17.09 4.63 2.76
C PHE A 64 -18.38 4.49 1.93
N SER A 65 -18.33 4.86 0.64
CA SER A 65 -19.49 4.73 -0.22
C SER A 65 -20.03 3.29 -0.20
N GLU A 66 -21.36 3.12 -0.21
CA GLU A 66 -22.04 1.83 -0.22
C GLU A 66 -21.48 0.87 -1.28
N LYS A 67 -21.18 1.41 -2.48
CA LYS A 67 -20.55 0.68 -3.60
C LYS A 67 -19.16 0.12 -3.29
N TYR A 68 -18.39 0.78 -2.42
CA TYR A 68 -17.08 0.30 -1.98
C TYR A 68 -17.25 -0.87 -1.00
N LEU A 69 -18.21 -0.76 -0.07
CA LEU A 69 -18.51 -1.80 0.91
C LEU A 69 -19.03 -3.07 0.24
N GLU A 70 -19.92 -2.95 -0.75
CA GLU A 70 -20.41 -4.08 -1.56
C GLU A 70 -19.27 -4.83 -2.28
N GLN A 71 -18.36 -4.07 -2.92
CA GLN A 71 -17.22 -4.65 -3.61
C GLN A 71 -16.25 -5.35 -2.65
N MET A 72 -16.04 -4.77 -1.46
CA MET A 72 -15.21 -5.36 -0.42
C MET A 72 -15.83 -6.66 0.13
N GLN A 73 -17.14 -6.70 0.37
CA GLN A 73 -17.86 -7.91 0.80
C GLN A 73 -17.75 -9.02 -0.24
N LYS A 74 -17.94 -8.69 -1.53
CA LYS A 74 -17.75 -9.64 -2.63
C LYS A 74 -16.34 -10.24 -2.63
N TRP A 75 -15.30 -9.40 -2.50
CA TRP A 75 -13.90 -9.86 -2.43
C TRP A 75 -13.63 -10.76 -1.23
N GLN A 76 -14.18 -10.43 -0.05
CA GLN A 76 -14.03 -11.24 1.15
C GLN A 76 -14.73 -12.60 1.03
N SER A 77 -15.93 -12.65 0.45
CA SER A 77 -16.64 -13.92 0.18
C SER A 77 -15.94 -14.77 -0.88
N THR A 78 -15.30 -14.15 -1.87
CA THR A 78 -14.49 -14.86 -2.89
C THR A 78 -13.17 -15.40 -2.31
N ARG A 79 -12.56 -14.71 -1.32
CA ARG A 79 -11.32 -15.15 -0.67
C ARG A 79 -11.43 -16.49 0.05
N HIS A 80 -12.63 -16.92 0.46
CA HIS A 80 -12.83 -18.25 1.05
C HIS A 80 -12.68 -19.41 0.06
N GLN A 81 -12.74 -19.17 -1.27
CA GLN A 81 -12.55 -20.23 -2.28
C GLN A 81 -11.09 -20.37 -2.77
N THR A 82 -10.24 -19.36 -2.58
CA THR A 82 -8.82 -19.44 -2.91
C THR A 82 -8.01 -19.46 -1.63
N GLU A 83 -8.04 -20.58 -0.91
CA GLU A 83 -7.00 -20.86 0.08
C GLU A 83 -5.67 -21.04 -0.66
N LEU A 84 -4.95 -19.94 -0.86
CA LEU A 84 -3.55 -20.00 -1.24
C LEU A 84 -2.73 -20.26 0.02
N HIS A 85 -2.58 -21.54 0.35
CA HIS A 85 -1.57 -21.98 1.30
C HIS A 85 -0.20 -21.68 0.69
N ILE A 86 0.64 -20.92 1.41
CA ILE A 86 2.04 -20.68 1.00
C ILE A 86 2.74 -22.03 0.94
N GLY A 87 2.91 -22.56 -0.28
CA GLY A 87 3.56 -23.85 -0.54
C GLY A 87 2.87 -24.73 -1.58
N ASP A 88 1.58 -24.51 -1.88
CA ASP A 88 0.87 -25.35 -2.85
C ASP A 88 1.14 -24.91 -4.29
N LYS A 89 1.58 -25.85 -5.14
CA LYS A 89 1.73 -25.60 -6.57
C LYS A 89 0.35 -25.31 -7.18
N PRO A 90 0.26 -24.35 -8.12
CA PRO A 90 -0.99 -24.06 -8.80
C PRO A 90 -1.51 -25.32 -9.51
N LYS A 91 -2.79 -25.65 -9.31
CA LYS A 91 -3.47 -26.67 -10.10
C LYS A 91 -3.47 -26.20 -11.56
N THR A 92 -2.72 -26.90 -12.41
CA THR A 92 -2.81 -26.76 -13.85
C THR A 92 -3.96 -27.63 -14.30
N ASP A 93 -5.17 -27.10 -14.24
CA ASP A 93 -6.31 -27.73 -14.88
C ASP A 93 -6.43 -27.14 -16.29
N ASP A 94 -6.30 -28.03 -17.28
CA ASP A 94 -6.77 -27.93 -18.66
C ASP A 94 -5.92 -27.15 -19.70
N ILE A 95 -4.71 -27.65 -19.99
CA ILE A 95 -4.19 -27.67 -21.38
C ILE A 95 -3.64 -29.06 -21.64
N ASP A 96 -4.51 -30.04 -21.85
CA ASP A 96 -4.21 -31.28 -22.58
C ASP A 96 -5.54 -31.83 -23.11
N ASN A 97 -6.08 -31.15 -24.11
CA ASN A 97 -7.00 -31.78 -25.06
C ASN A 97 -6.37 -31.63 -26.46
N VAL A 98 -5.30 -32.39 -26.68
CA VAL A 98 -4.86 -32.74 -28.03
C VAL A 98 -5.26 -34.20 -28.20
N ASP A 99 -6.34 -34.36 -28.94
CA ASP A 99 -6.85 -35.60 -29.48
C ASP A 99 -5.78 -36.26 -30.37
N GLU A 100 -5.19 -37.37 -29.92
CA GLU A 100 -4.44 -38.31 -30.74
C GLU A 100 -5.05 -39.71 -30.60
N SER A 101 -6.27 -39.87 -31.12
CA SER A 101 -6.72 -41.18 -31.59
C SER A 101 -6.12 -41.47 -32.96
N GLU A 102 -4.93 -42.06 -33.02
CA GLU A 102 -4.48 -42.92 -34.13
C GLU A 102 -3.20 -43.68 -33.74
N ASN A 103 -3.37 -44.89 -33.20
CA ASN A 103 -2.56 -46.06 -33.55
C ASN A 103 -3.31 -47.35 -33.18
#